data_AF-A0A258JY17-F1
#
_entry.id   AF-A0A258JY17-F1
#
_cell.length_a   1.000
_cell.length_b   1.000
_cell.length_c   1.000
_cell.angle_alpha   90.00
_cell.angle_beta   90.00
_cell.angle_gamma   90.00
#
_symmetry.space_group_name_H-M   'P 1'
#
loop_
_entity.id
_entity.type
_entity.pdbx_description
1 polymer ?
#
loop_
_entity_poly.entity_id
_entity_poly.type
_entity_poly.pdbx_seq_one_letter_code
_entity_poly.pdbx_strand_id
1 'polypeptide(L)'
;MLWRWVQGERVERIWTPLADMSPVLVRTVVASEDAGYCRHWGVDPGEIRAAIEKADDDIGEARGASTIPMQVAKNLFLWNSRSFVRKAIELPLSLWLDLVLSKRRLLEIYLNIAEWGPDGEFGVEAGARRAFRKGADEMTASQAALLAVMLPNPHRRDAGRPGPGLRARRSRAILCHPGLGAGHDLSAHPAACDPDRAVRLCTGASLHRLQGRR
;
A
#
# COMPACT_ATOMS: atom_id res chain seq x y z
N MET A 1 6.77 -11.81 -7.89
CA MET A 1 7.52 -12.81 -7.12
C MET A 1 7.74 -14.12 -7.89
N LEU A 2 6.70 -14.93 -8.19
CA LEU A 2 6.85 -16.24 -8.86
C LEU A 2 7.61 -16.17 -10.19
N TRP A 3 7.32 -15.18 -11.02
CA TRP A 3 8.01 -14.99 -12.30
C TRP A 3 9.52 -14.72 -12.13
N ARG A 4 9.92 -13.94 -11.12
CA ARG A 4 11.33 -13.68 -10.79
C ARG A 4 12.04 -14.96 -10.36
N TRP A 5 11.38 -15.81 -9.57
CA TRP A 5 11.91 -17.15 -9.22
C TRP A 5 12.14 -18.02 -10.45
N VAL A 6 11.18 -18.05 -11.39
CA VAL A 6 11.31 -18.80 -12.64
C VAL A 6 12.48 -18.29 -13.49
N GLN A 7 12.74 -16.98 -13.47
CA GLN A 7 13.85 -16.35 -14.18
C GLN A 7 15.19 -16.42 -13.44
N GLY A 8 15.25 -17.02 -12.23
CA GLY A 8 16.45 -17.05 -11.40
C GLY A 8 16.87 -15.68 -10.84
N GLU A 9 15.97 -14.70 -10.84
CA GLU A 9 16.22 -13.38 -10.30
C GLU A 9 16.13 -13.37 -8.77
N ARG A 10 16.84 -12.43 -8.15
CA ARG A 10 16.85 -12.24 -6.70
C ARG A 10 15.45 -11.97 -6.16
N VAL A 11 15.10 -12.67 -5.09
CA VAL A 11 13.90 -12.43 -4.27
C VAL A 11 14.31 -12.51 -2.81
N GLU A 12 14.32 -11.36 -2.14
CA GLU A 12 14.46 -11.28 -0.69
C GLU A 12 13.09 -11.05 -0.09
N ARG A 13 12.71 -11.87 0.90
CA ARG A 13 11.46 -11.70 1.63
C ARG A 13 11.64 -12.02 3.09
N ILE A 14 11.23 -11.08 3.93
CA ILE A 14 11.17 -11.24 5.38
C ILE A 14 9.70 -11.05 5.76
N TRP A 15 9.08 -12.14 6.24
CA TRP A 15 7.70 -12.06 6.70
C TRP A 15 7.65 -11.41 8.08
N THR A 16 6.90 -10.33 8.19
CA THR A 16 6.69 -9.60 9.45
C THR A 16 5.21 -9.58 9.78
N PRO A 17 4.79 -10.00 10.99
CA PRO A 17 3.40 -9.84 11.44
C PRO A 17 2.98 -8.37 11.43
N LEU A 18 1.72 -8.06 11.14
CA LEU A 18 1.22 -6.68 11.10
C LEU A 18 1.35 -5.98 12.47
N ALA A 19 1.37 -6.75 13.57
CA ALA A 19 1.59 -6.21 14.91
C ALA A 19 3.02 -5.69 15.13
N ASP A 20 3.98 -6.19 14.36
CA ASP A 20 5.40 -5.85 14.45
C ASP A 20 5.79 -4.81 13.38
N MET A 21 4.80 -4.12 12.80
CA MET A 21 5.01 -3.03 11.87
C MET A 21 4.64 -1.70 12.51
N SER A 22 5.35 -0.63 12.13
CA SER A 22 5.05 0.71 12.62
C SER A 22 3.62 1.13 12.26
N PRO A 23 2.79 1.58 13.22
CA PRO A 23 1.43 2.01 12.92
C PRO A 23 1.37 3.15 11.89
N VAL A 24 2.35 4.07 11.89
CA VAL A 24 2.41 5.15 10.90
C VAL A 24 2.70 4.62 9.50
N LEU A 25 3.49 3.55 9.38
CA LEU A 25 3.75 2.90 8.10
C LEU A 25 2.47 2.30 7.52
N VAL A 26 1.79 1.46 8.31
CA VAL A 26 0.55 0.79 7.89
C VAL A 26 -0.51 1.82 7.47
N ARG A 27 -0.70 2.87 8.28
CA ARG A 27 -1.62 3.98 8.00
C ARG A 27 -1.29 4.71 6.71
N THR A 28 -0.03 5.05 6.52
CA THR A 28 0.42 5.81 5.34
C THR A 28 0.23 4.99 4.07
N VAL A 29 0.49 3.68 4.12
CA VAL A 29 0.29 2.79 2.98
C VAL A 29 -1.19 2.64 2.65
N VAL A 30 -2.03 2.39 3.65
CA VAL A 30 -3.49 2.31 3.43
C VAL A 30 -4.03 3.62 2.85
N ALA A 31 -3.67 4.77 3.43
CA ALA A 31 -4.12 6.06 2.91
C ALA A 31 -3.66 6.36 1.47
N SER A 32 -2.45 5.91 1.12
CA SER A 32 -1.87 6.16 -0.21
C SER A 32 -2.38 5.20 -1.28
N GLU A 33 -2.62 3.94 -0.93
CA GLU A 33 -2.99 2.90 -1.90
C GLU A 33 -4.50 2.68 -1.96
N ASP A 34 -5.21 2.80 -0.83
CA ASP A 34 -6.62 2.44 -0.71
C ASP A 34 -7.26 3.07 0.56
N ALA A 35 -7.56 4.37 0.50
CA ALA A 35 -8.16 5.10 1.63
C ALA A 35 -9.57 4.59 2.01
N GLY A 36 -10.19 3.81 1.12
CA GLY A 36 -11.47 3.15 1.30
C GLY A 36 -11.39 1.74 1.88
N TYR A 37 -10.19 1.19 2.09
CA TYR A 37 -9.93 -0.24 2.35
C TYR A 37 -10.87 -0.89 3.37
N CYS A 38 -11.16 -0.16 4.45
CA CYS A 38 -11.95 -0.66 5.58
C CYS A 38 -13.46 -0.55 5.39
N ARG A 39 -13.92 0.16 4.35
CA ARG A 39 -15.33 0.41 4.08
C ARG A 39 -15.88 -0.47 2.96
N HIS A 40 -15.05 -0.88 2.02
CA HIS A 40 -15.48 -1.68 0.87
C HIS A 40 -15.21 -3.18 1.09
N TRP A 41 -15.80 -4.03 0.24
CA TRP A 41 -15.67 -5.49 0.34
C TRP A 41 -14.85 -6.06 -0.82
N GLY A 42 -13.53 -5.86 -0.81
CA GLY A 42 -12.66 -6.29 -1.91
C GLY A 42 -12.48 -5.25 -3.01
N VAL A 43 -13.56 -4.58 -3.41
CA VAL A 43 -13.59 -3.65 -4.55
C VAL A 43 -14.26 -2.33 -4.16
N ASP A 44 -13.72 -1.20 -4.62
CA ASP A 44 -14.32 0.12 -4.44
C ASP A 44 -15.07 0.56 -5.71
N PRO A 45 -16.42 0.66 -5.68
CA PRO A 45 -17.20 1.09 -6.83
C PRO A 45 -16.88 2.51 -7.31
N GLY A 46 -16.47 3.40 -6.41
CA GLY A 46 -16.06 4.76 -6.73
C GLY A 46 -14.76 4.76 -7.54
N GLU A 47 -13.79 3.95 -7.14
CA GLU A 47 -12.54 3.78 -7.89
C GLU A 47 -12.77 3.09 -9.25
N ILE A 48 -13.65 2.09 -9.33
CA ILE A 48 -14.05 1.51 -10.63
C ILE A 48 -14.66 2.57 -11.54
N ARG A 49 -15.60 3.37 -11.01
CA ARG A 49 -16.25 4.40 -11.81
C ARG A 49 -15.25 5.43 -12.31
N ALA A 50 -14.38 5.91 -11.42
CA ALA A 50 -13.31 6.85 -11.77
C ALA A 50 -12.31 6.25 -12.76
N ALA A 51 -12.05 4.94 -12.70
CA ALA A 51 -11.22 4.23 -13.67
C ALA A 51 -11.86 4.18 -15.05
N ILE A 52 -13.16 3.86 -15.12
CA ILE A 52 -13.92 3.80 -16.37
C ILE A 52 -14.01 5.20 -16.99
N GLU A 53 -14.31 6.23 -16.19
CA GLU A 53 -14.41 7.63 -16.66
C GLU A 53 -13.08 8.20 -17.19
N LYS A 54 -11.94 7.68 -16.72
CA LYS A 54 -10.59 8.07 -17.19
C LYS A 54 -10.04 7.17 -18.28
N ALA A 55 -10.67 6.03 -18.54
CA ALA A 55 -10.24 5.11 -19.57
C ALA A 55 -10.92 5.50 -20.88
N ASP A 56 -10.22 6.28 -21.70
CA ASP A 56 -10.74 6.68 -23.01
C ASP A 56 -10.94 5.49 -23.97
N ASP A 57 -10.23 4.36 -23.78
CA ASP A 57 -10.43 3.09 -24.52
C ASP A 57 -9.75 1.84 -23.89
N ASP A 58 -8.84 2.00 -22.91
CA ASP A 58 -8.11 0.88 -22.28
C ASP A 58 -8.27 0.85 -20.74
N ILE A 59 -9.28 0.11 -20.29
CA ILE A 59 -9.54 -0.15 -18.85
C ILE A 59 -8.35 -0.88 -18.19
N GLY A 60 -7.49 -1.54 -18.97
CA GLY A 60 -6.26 -2.21 -18.50
C GLY A 60 -5.16 -1.25 -18.05
N GLU A 61 -5.21 0.03 -18.44
CA GLU A 61 -4.21 1.06 -18.10
C GLU A 61 -4.67 2.03 -16.99
N ALA A 62 -5.86 1.85 -16.42
CA ALA A 62 -6.35 2.64 -15.28
C ALA A 62 -5.45 2.47 -14.03
N ARG A 63 -4.38 3.27 -13.98
CA ARG A 63 -3.40 3.30 -12.90
C ARG A 63 -4.03 3.97 -11.68
N GLY A 64 -3.92 3.31 -10.52
CA GLY A 64 -4.30 3.88 -9.23
C GLY A 64 -5.70 3.51 -8.72
N ALA A 65 -6.54 2.86 -9.53
CA ALA A 65 -7.90 2.47 -9.13
C ALA A 65 -8.01 1.03 -8.60
N SER A 66 -6.90 0.43 -8.15
CA SER A 66 -6.89 -0.96 -7.66
C SER A 66 -6.79 -1.00 -6.15
N THR A 67 -7.82 -1.54 -5.52
CA THR A 67 -7.87 -1.76 -4.07
C THR A 67 -6.78 -2.74 -3.62
N ILE A 68 -6.46 -2.72 -2.33
CA ILE A 68 -5.47 -3.65 -1.74
C ILE A 68 -5.81 -5.12 -2.04
N PRO A 69 -7.07 -5.60 -1.89
CA PRO A 69 -7.45 -6.96 -2.26
C PRO A 69 -7.22 -7.30 -3.74
N MET A 70 -7.47 -6.38 -4.66
CA MET A 70 -7.15 -6.59 -6.08
C MET A 70 -5.65 -6.69 -6.31
N GLN A 71 -4.85 -5.89 -5.62
CA GLN A 71 -3.39 -5.98 -5.70
C GLN A 71 -2.86 -7.29 -5.11
N VAL A 72 -3.45 -7.80 -4.03
CA VAL A 72 -3.15 -9.13 -3.48
C VAL A 72 -3.49 -10.22 -4.48
N ALA A 73 -4.70 -10.20 -5.06
CA ALA A 73 -5.11 -11.17 -6.08
C ALA A 73 -4.13 -11.19 -7.25
N LYS A 74 -3.77 -10.01 -7.75
CA LYS A 74 -2.77 -9.84 -8.82
C LYS A 74 -1.42 -10.43 -8.44
N ASN A 75 -0.91 -10.16 -7.25
CA ASN A 75 0.45 -10.57 -6.83
C ASN A 75 0.56 -12.06 -6.49
N LEU A 76 -0.53 -12.69 -6.02
CA LEU A 76 -0.54 -14.11 -5.65
C LEU A 76 -0.89 -15.05 -6.80
N PHE A 77 -1.91 -14.72 -7.59
CA PHE A 77 -2.52 -15.68 -8.53
C PHE A 77 -2.26 -15.36 -9.99
N LEU A 78 -1.90 -14.11 -10.31
CA LEU A 78 -1.86 -13.64 -11.69
C LEU A 78 -0.45 -13.21 -12.09
N TRP A 79 -0.21 -13.16 -13.40
CA TRP A 79 1.05 -12.72 -13.97
C TRP A 79 1.01 -11.22 -14.33
N ASN A 80 2.18 -10.63 -14.52
CA ASN A 80 2.32 -9.18 -14.68
C ASN A 80 2.10 -8.70 -16.14
N SER A 81 1.00 -9.10 -16.80
CA SER A 81 0.63 -8.58 -18.13
C SER A 81 -0.55 -7.62 -18.09
N ARG A 82 -0.50 -6.49 -18.81
CA ARG A 82 -1.66 -5.61 -18.97
C ARG A 82 -2.68 -6.26 -19.91
N SER A 83 -3.69 -6.90 -19.34
CA SER A 83 -4.79 -7.49 -20.09
C SER A 83 -6.09 -7.20 -19.37
N PHE A 84 -7.10 -6.77 -20.12
CA PHE A 84 -8.47 -6.60 -19.63
C PHE A 84 -9.01 -7.90 -19.02
N VAL A 85 -8.69 -9.05 -19.63
CA VAL A 85 -9.08 -10.38 -19.13
C VAL A 85 -8.52 -10.63 -17.74
N ARG A 86 -7.24 -10.28 -17.50
CA ARG A 86 -6.64 -10.38 -16.17
C ARG A 86 -7.39 -9.51 -15.17
N LYS A 87 -7.74 -8.28 -15.56
CA LYS A 87 -8.48 -7.35 -14.69
C LYS A 87 -9.88 -7.87 -14.34
N ALA A 88 -10.55 -8.51 -15.29
CA ALA A 88 -11.83 -9.17 -15.08
C ALA A 88 -11.74 -10.35 -14.09
N ILE A 89 -10.60 -11.03 -14.03
CA ILE A 89 -10.34 -12.13 -13.06
C ILE A 89 -9.93 -11.57 -11.67
N GLU A 90 -9.23 -10.43 -11.62
CA GLU A 90 -8.86 -9.77 -10.35
C GLU A 90 -10.10 -9.44 -9.50
N LEU A 91 -11.20 -9.01 -10.12
CA LEU A 91 -12.43 -8.60 -9.43
C LEU A 91 -13.03 -9.74 -8.58
N PRO A 92 -13.48 -10.88 -9.15
CA PRO A 92 -14.06 -11.96 -8.35
C PRO A 92 -13.09 -12.54 -7.33
N LEU A 93 -11.79 -12.62 -7.65
CA LEU A 93 -10.77 -13.06 -6.70
C LEU A 93 -10.62 -12.10 -5.52
N SER A 94 -10.67 -10.79 -5.77
CA SER A 94 -10.57 -9.78 -4.70
C SER A 94 -11.78 -9.81 -3.77
N LEU A 95 -12.99 -10.02 -4.31
CA LEU A 95 -14.20 -10.22 -3.52
C LEU A 95 -14.10 -11.47 -2.66
N TRP A 96 -13.64 -12.59 -3.24
CA TRP A 96 -13.46 -13.85 -2.53
C TRP A 96 -12.40 -13.75 -1.43
N LEU A 97 -11.26 -13.12 -1.71
CA LEU A 97 -10.21 -12.91 -0.72
C LEU A 97 -10.70 -12.09 0.47
N ASP A 98 -11.44 -11.02 0.22
CA ASP A 98 -11.97 -10.14 1.27
C ASP A 98 -13.11 -10.80 2.07
N LEU A 99 -13.83 -11.76 1.47
CA LEU A 99 -14.84 -12.58 2.14
C LEU A 99 -14.21 -13.61 3.08
N VAL A 100 -13.14 -14.28 2.64
CA VAL A 100 -12.53 -15.41 3.36
C VAL A 100 -11.48 -14.96 4.38
N LEU A 101 -10.80 -13.84 4.13
CA LEU A 101 -9.76 -13.30 5.00
C LEU A 101 -10.22 -12.04 5.71
N SER A 102 -9.87 -11.90 6.98
CA SER A 102 -10.10 -10.64 7.69
C SER A 102 -9.28 -9.50 7.09
N LYS A 103 -9.81 -8.27 7.14
CA LYS A 103 -9.10 -7.05 6.69
C LYS A 103 -7.69 -6.94 7.25
N ARG A 104 -7.50 -7.32 8.51
CA ARG A 104 -6.19 -7.35 9.16
C ARG A 104 -5.24 -8.34 8.49
N ARG A 105 -5.70 -9.58 8.23
CA ARG A 105 -4.87 -10.63 7.62
C ARG A 105 -4.55 -10.32 6.17
N LEU A 106 -5.52 -9.80 5.41
CA LEU A 106 -5.32 -9.45 4.02
C LEU A 106 -4.31 -8.30 3.86
N LEU A 107 -4.37 -7.29 4.75
CA LEU A 107 -3.39 -6.21 4.80
C LEU A 107 -1.98 -6.71 5.16
N GLU A 108 -1.88 -7.62 6.13
CA GLU A 108 -0.62 -8.27 6.48
C GLU A 108 -0.01 -9.02 5.28
N ILE A 109 -0.82 -9.81 4.57
CA ILE A 109 -0.38 -10.51 3.35
C ILE A 109 0.11 -9.49 2.33
N TYR A 110 -0.68 -8.46 2.03
CA TYR A 110 -0.33 -7.40 1.09
C TYR A 110 1.05 -6.80 1.38
N LEU A 111 1.26 -6.32 2.61
CA LEU A 111 2.50 -5.68 3.03
C LEU A 111 3.71 -6.62 2.92
N ASN A 112 3.50 -7.94 3.01
CA ASN A 112 4.54 -8.96 2.94
C ASN A 112 4.78 -9.58 1.53
N ILE A 113 3.94 -9.27 0.55
CA ILE A 113 4.07 -9.77 -0.83
C ILE A 113 4.24 -8.66 -1.86
N ALA A 114 3.94 -7.41 -1.51
CA ALA A 114 4.23 -6.26 -2.34
C ALA A 114 5.76 -6.11 -2.52
N GLU A 115 6.16 -5.54 -3.66
CA GLU A 115 7.56 -5.28 -3.97
C GLU A 115 7.91 -3.85 -3.55
N TRP A 116 8.89 -3.73 -2.64
CA TRP A 116 9.28 -2.50 -1.96
C TRP A 116 10.68 -2.02 -2.35
N GLY A 117 11.23 -2.55 -3.44
CA GLY A 117 12.56 -2.17 -3.91
C GLY A 117 12.80 -2.57 -5.36
N PRO A 118 13.85 -2.00 -5.98
CA PRO A 118 14.16 -2.28 -7.37
C PRO A 118 14.75 -3.68 -7.59
N ASP A 119 15.36 -4.25 -6.55
CA ASP A 119 16.26 -5.40 -6.64
C ASP A 119 15.64 -6.69 -6.03
N GLY A 120 14.31 -6.73 -5.96
CA GLY A 120 13.56 -7.93 -5.56
C GLY A 120 13.27 -8.01 -4.07
N GLU A 121 13.16 -6.87 -3.40
CA GLU A 121 12.71 -6.78 -2.01
C GLU A 121 11.19 -6.95 -1.95
N PHE A 122 10.73 -8.17 -1.66
CA PHE A 122 9.33 -8.48 -1.41
C PHE A 122 9.04 -8.42 0.09
N GLY A 123 8.02 -7.69 0.47
CA GLY A 123 7.68 -7.47 1.88
C GLY A 123 8.31 -6.21 2.46
N VAL A 124 7.53 -5.54 3.31
CA VAL A 124 7.83 -4.20 3.80
C VAL A 124 9.09 -4.15 4.66
N GLU A 125 9.41 -5.23 5.37
CA GLU A 125 10.62 -5.36 6.19
C GLU A 125 11.88 -5.37 5.33
N ALA A 126 11.90 -6.17 4.25
CA ALA A 126 13.01 -6.19 3.30
C ALA A 126 13.19 -4.81 2.65
N GLY A 127 12.09 -4.16 2.24
CA GLY A 127 12.10 -2.80 1.70
C GLY A 127 12.64 -1.76 2.66
N ALA A 128 12.19 -1.77 3.92
CA ALA A 128 12.63 -0.83 4.96
C ALA A 128 14.12 -0.98 5.26
N ARG A 129 14.61 -2.22 5.38
CA ARG A 129 16.05 -2.50 5.58
C ARG A 129 16.89 -2.04 4.41
N ARG A 130 16.43 -2.32 3.18
CA ARG A 130 17.12 -1.91 1.95
C ARG A 130 17.15 -0.40 1.76
N ALA A 131 16.06 0.30 2.06
CA ALA A 131 15.94 1.74 1.85
C ALA A 131 16.62 2.56 2.97
N PHE A 132 16.46 2.14 4.23
CA PHE A 132 16.80 2.97 5.39
C PHE A 132 17.70 2.29 6.42
N ARG A 133 18.06 1.01 6.23
CA ARG A 133 18.81 0.20 7.22
C ARG A 133 18.12 0.15 8.59
N LYS A 134 16.79 0.10 8.59
CA LYS A 134 15.92 0.06 9.77
C LYS A 134 14.81 -0.98 9.58
N GLY A 135 14.24 -1.47 10.68
CA GLY A 135 13.08 -2.36 10.66
C GLY A 135 11.78 -1.63 10.30
N ALA A 136 10.77 -2.37 9.84
CA ALA A 136 9.46 -1.81 9.50
C ALA A 136 8.71 -1.26 10.74
N ASP A 137 9.12 -1.66 11.95
CA ASP A 137 8.66 -1.17 13.25
C ASP A 137 9.17 0.23 13.60
N GLU A 138 10.33 0.64 13.05
CA GLU A 138 11.00 1.91 13.39
C GLU A 138 10.75 3.04 12.38
N MET A 139 9.77 2.87 11.48
CA MET A 139 9.54 3.80 10.39
C MET A 139 8.95 5.13 10.88
N THR A 140 9.62 6.23 10.49
CA THR A 140 9.09 7.58 10.65
C THR A 140 8.02 7.88 9.59
N ALA A 141 7.17 8.87 9.81
CA ALA A 141 6.16 9.27 8.82
C ALA A 141 6.74 9.65 7.45
N SER A 142 7.88 10.33 7.44
CA SER A 142 8.58 10.70 6.20
C SER A 142 9.09 9.48 5.44
N GLN A 143 9.62 8.48 6.15
CA GLN A 143 10.09 7.22 5.55
C GLN A 143 8.91 6.36 5.08
N ALA A 144 7.84 6.27 5.87
CA ALA A 144 6.59 5.62 5.50
C ALA A 144 5.98 6.22 4.23
N ALA A 145 5.96 7.55 4.11
CA ALA A 145 5.46 8.24 2.92
C ALA A 145 6.32 7.97 1.68
N LEU A 146 7.65 7.85 1.83
CA LEU A 146 8.53 7.45 0.74
C LEU A 146 8.25 6.01 0.27
N LEU A 147 8.09 5.08 1.21
CA LEU A 147 7.76 3.68 0.92
C LEU A 147 6.38 3.54 0.26
N ALA A 148 5.36 4.25 0.74
CA ALA A 148 4.03 4.19 0.16
C ALA A 148 4.03 4.71 -1.28
N VAL A 149 4.64 5.88 -1.53
CA VAL A 149 4.62 6.53 -2.84
C VAL A 149 5.46 5.77 -3.90
N MET A 150 6.40 4.92 -3.49
CA MET A 150 7.17 4.11 -4.43
C MET A 150 6.40 2.90 -4.98
N LEU A 151 5.43 2.35 -4.25
CA LEU A 151 4.69 1.12 -4.59
C LEU A 151 4.11 1.07 -6.01
N PRO A 152 3.60 2.17 -6.62
CA PRO A 152 3.09 2.10 -7.98
C PRO A 152 4.18 1.78 -9.03
N ASN A 153 5.46 2.01 -8.73
CA ASN A 153 6.57 1.70 -9.63
C ASN A 153 7.90 1.50 -8.88
N PRO A 154 8.09 0.38 -8.17
CA PRO A 154 9.23 0.17 -7.27
C PRO A 154 10.55 0.01 -8.03
N HIS A 155 10.54 -0.45 -9.28
CA HIS A 155 11.75 -0.54 -10.10
C HIS A 155 12.31 0.82 -10.52
N ARG A 156 11.46 1.86 -10.64
CA ARG A 156 11.89 3.22 -11.01
C ARG A 156 11.97 4.18 -9.83
N ARG A 157 11.34 3.85 -8.70
CA ARG A 157 11.26 4.71 -7.52
C ARG A 157 11.99 4.02 -6.38
N ASP A 158 13.16 4.53 -6.01
CA ASP A 158 13.91 4.04 -4.85
C ASP A 158 13.65 4.96 -3.63
N ALA A 159 13.03 4.42 -2.58
CA ALA A 159 12.79 5.15 -1.34
C ALA A 159 14.08 5.49 -0.57
N GLY A 160 15.14 4.68 -0.72
CA GLY A 160 16.45 4.94 -0.14
C GLY A 160 17.26 6.00 -0.90
N ARG A 161 16.92 6.24 -2.18
CA ARG A 161 17.55 7.27 -3.03
C ARG A 161 16.49 8.11 -3.75
N PRO A 162 15.67 8.90 -3.03
CA PRO A 162 14.52 9.54 -3.62
C PRO A 162 14.91 10.66 -4.58
N GLY A 163 14.52 10.56 -5.86
CA GLY A 163 14.66 11.66 -6.82
C GLY A 163 13.69 12.83 -6.52
N PRO A 164 13.84 13.99 -7.20
CA PRO A 164 12.98 15.16 -6.98
C PRO A 164 11.47 14.84 -7.09
N GLY A 165 11.09 14.05 -8.10
CA GLY A 165 9.70 13.64 -8.31
C GLY A 165 9.14 12.75 -7.18
N LEU A 166 9.97 11.89 -6.58
CA LEU A 166 9.54 11.05 -5.45
C LEU A 166 9.38 11.90 -4.18
N ARG A 167 10.29 12.86 -3.94
CA ARG A 167 10.19 13.81 -2.83
C ARG A 167 8.95 14.69 -2.92
N ALA A 168 8.61 15.18 -4.12
CA ALA A 168 7.41 15.99 -4.32
C ALA A 168 6.12 15.22 -3.99
N ARG A 169 6.06 13.95 -4.40
CA ARG A 169 4.92 13.07 -4.08
C ARG A 169 4.87 12.71 -2.59
N ARG A 170 6.03 12.47 -1.95
CA ARG A 170 6.11 12.28 -0.49
C ARG A 170 5.51 13.47 0.26
N SER A 171 5.85 14.70 -0.12
CA SER A 171 5.31 15.89 0.53
C SER A 171 3.78 15.93 0.46
N ARG A 172 3.18 15.49 -0.66
CA ARG A 172 1.72 15.36 -0.78
C ARG A 172 1.15 14.26 0.12
N ALA A 173 1.83 13.12 0.22
CA ALA A 173 1.39 12.02 1.10
C ALA A 173 1.46 12.38 2.60
N ILE A 174 2.48 13.16 3.01
CA ILE A 174 2.62 13.64 4.40
C ILE A 174 1.47 14.58 4.78
N LEU A 175 1.00 15.42 3.85
CA LEU A 175 -0.13 16.34 4.09
C LEU A 175 -1.43 15.60 4.47
N CYS A 176 -1.56 14.32 4.12
CA CYS A 176 -2.69 13.48 4.51
C CYS A 176 -2.56 12.87 5.92
N HIS A 177 -1.59 13.31 6.72
CA HIS A 177 -1.42 12.89 8.10
C HIS A 177 -1.67 14.08 9.07
N PRO A 178 -2.90 14.28 9.57
CA PRO A 178 -3.20 15.32 10.55
C PRO A 178 -2.56 14.94 11.89
N GLY A 179 -1.37 15.46 12.17
CA GLY A 179 -0.61 15.14 13.38
C GLY A 179 0.90 15.39 13.26
N LEU A 180 1.40 15.66 12.05
CA LEU A 180 2.82 15.93 11.78
C LEU A 180 3.00 17.37 11.24
N GLY A 181 2.54 18.35 12.03
CA GLY A 181 2.99 19.75 12.09
C GLY A 181 3.04 20.62 10.83
N ALA A 182 2.16 21.63 10.77
CA ALA A 182 2.49 23.08 10.65
C ALA A 182 1.32 23.85 10.04
N GLY A 183 0.59 24.60 10.87
CA GLY A 183 -0.04 25.91 10.58
C GLY A 183 -0.69 26.20 9.22
N HIS A 184 -1.14 25.22 8.46
CA HIS A 184 -1.84 25.44 7.19
C HIS A 184 -3.31 25.06 7.31
N ASP A 185 -4.14 25.96 6.80
CA ASP A 185 -5.59 25.92 6.75
C ASP A 185 -6.14 24.53 6.36
N LEU A 186 -6.81 23.90 7.31
CA LEU A 186 -7.35 22.53 7.23
C LEU A 186 -8.66 22.44 6.41
N SER A 187 -9.15 23.56 5.87
CA SER A 187 -10.43 23.63 5.16
C SER A 187 -10.40 23.09 3.73
N ALA A 188 -9.23 22.78 3.17
CA ALA A 188 -9.08 22.31 1.78
C ALA A 188 -8.85 20.79 1.62
N HIS A 189 -8.86 20.00 2.69
CA HIS A 189 -8.48 18.58 2.62
C HIS A 189 -9.71 17.66 2.69
N PRO A 190 -9.96 16.82 1.67
CA PRO A 190 -11.13 15.95 1.66
C PRO A 190 -11.07 14.99 2.85
N ALA A 191 -12.25 14.60 3.35
CA ALA A 191 -12.46 13.60 4.40
C ALA A 191 -11.79 12.22 4.15
N ALA A 192 -11.04 12.07 3.06
CA ALA A 192 -10.24 10.91 2.67
C ALA A 192 -8.91 10.76 3.45
N CYS A 193 -8.46 11.77 4.21
CA CYS A 193 -7.17 11.75 4.91
C CYS A 193 -7.28 11.64 6.44
N ASP A 194 -8.15 10.75 6.94
CA ASP A 194 -8.14 10.26 8.33
C ASP A 194 -7.71 8.78 8.38
N PRO A 195 -6.39 8.50 8.30
CA PRO A 195 -5.87 7.14 8.33
C PRO A 195 -6.06 6.47 9.70
N ASP A 196 -6.24 7.26 10.76
CA ASP A 196 -6.39 6.79 12.12
C ASP A 196 -7.74 6.10 12.33
N ARG A 197 -8.82 6.70 11.82
CA ARG A 197 -10.15 6.07 11.83
C ARG A 197 -10.21 4.87 10.89
N ALA A 198 -9.62 4.98 9.70
CA ALA A 198 -9.59 3.88 8.73
C ALA A 198 -8.90 2.64 9.31
N VAL A 199 -7.66 2.75 9.79
CA VAL A 199 -6.93 1.57 10.29
C VAL A 199 -7.54 0.99 11.57
N ARG A 200 -8.13 1.82 12.45
CA ARG A 200 -8.86 1.31 13.64
C ARG A 200 -10.05 0.43 13.26
N LEU A 201 -10.82 0.83 12.24
CA LEU A 201 -11.96 0.04 11.74
C LEU A 201 -11.51 -1.34 11.23
N CYS A 202 -10.33 -1.43 10.60
CA CYS A 202 -9.81 -2.68 10.04
C CYS A 202 -9.08 -3.59 11.03
N THR A 203 -8.36 -3.02 12.00
CA THR A 203 -7.39 -3.78 12.83
C THR A 203 -7.88 -4.05 14.24
N GLY A 204 -8.97 -3.43 14.69
CA GLY A 204 -9.49 -3.55 16.06
C GLY A 204 -8.53 -3.04 17.14
N ALA A 205 -7.42 -2.40 16.76
CA ALA A 205 -6.39 -1.97 17.69
C ALA A 205 -6.82 -0.70 18.42
N SER A 206 -7.27 -0.85 19.68
CA SER A 206 -7.30 0.25 20.63
C SER A 206 -5.85 0.67 20.94
N LEU A 207 -5.51 1.91 20.61
CA LEU A 207 -4.15 2.49 20.72
C LEU A 207 -3.59 2.57 22.14
N HIS A 208 -4.34 2.17 23.17
CA HIS A 208 -3.89 2.27 24.56
C HIS A 208 -2.74 1.35 24.96
N ARG A 209 -2.33 0.39 24.10
CA ARG A 209 -1.28 -0.58 24.43
C ARG A 209 0.05 -0.39 23.70
N LEU A 210 0.24 0.72 22.96
CA LEU A 210 1.46 1.00 22.19
C LEU A 210 2.24 2.24 22.67
N GLN A 211 1.80 2.94 23.72
CA GLN A 211 2.57 4.02 24.38
C GLN A 211 3.27 3.55 25.68
N GLY A 212 3.31 2.25 25.94
CA GLY A 212 3.80 1.66 27.19
C GLY A 212 5.10 0.88 27.04
N ARG A 213 6.14 1.47 26.45
CA ARG A 213 7.54 1.08 26.68
C ARG A 213 8.38 2.35 26.76
N ARG A 214 8.49 2.87 27.98
CA ARG A 214 9.59 3.75 28.39
C ARG A 214 10.83 2.91 28.60
#